data_AF-A0A7X7MZM6-F1
#
_entry.id   AF-A0A7X7MZM6-F1
#
_cell.length_a   1.000
_cell.length_b   1.000
_cell.length_c   1.000
_cell.angle_alpha   90.00
_cell.angle_beta   90.00
_cell.angle_gamma   90.00
#
_symmetry.space_group_name_H-M   'P 1'
#
loop_
_entity.id
_entity.type
_entity.pdbx_description
1 polymer ?
#
loop_
_entity_poly.entity_id
_entity_poly.type
_entity_poly.pdbx_seq_one_letter_code
_entity_poly.pdbx_strand_id
1 'polypeptide(L)'
;MKYSINVTEAKNQEGNVRGFASLVFGDSFKITNIAILENKEKDTLFVSMPRYKSAERDENGGVVYKDVCNPITSEFRKELYDNILEAFGQVRATEGQEFKTEKSVREMPEFSVTVTPYEREGSNIRGLARIYFDDSFIVNNVSILQGKENLFVAMPSYKTKQTDEQGKAVYQDVCYPVTKEFREKLYAEIVNQYEIAKAKKEEQALGSAQTQAQSQAKDQFMKVDGKELPFR
;
A
#
# COMPACT_ATOMS: atom_id res chain seq x y z
N MET A 1 -14.49 4.42 11.25
CA MET A 1 -14.57 3.34 10.24
C MET A 1 -15.37 2.14 10.74
N LYS A 2 -16.32 1.64 9.94
CA LYS A 2 -17.04 0.39 10.23
C LYS A 2 -16.35 -0.79 9.53
N TYR A 3 -16.12 -1.87 10.27
CA TYR A 3 -15.40 -3.04 9.77
C TYR A 3 -15.90 -4.34 10.40
N SER A 4 -15.73 -5.44 9.67
CA SER A 4 -15.94 -6.79 10.19
C SER A 4 -14.62 -7.55 10.25
N ILE A 5 -14.50 -8.41 11.25
CA ILE A 5 -13.33 -9.27 11.48
C ILE A 5 -13.77 -10.71 11.28
N ASN A 6 -13.00 -11.46 10.50
CA ASN A 6 -13.06 -12.91 10.44
C ASN A 6 -11.73 -13.46 10.97
N VAL A 7 -11.80 -14.36 11.94
CA VAL A 7 -10.61 -14.99 12.52
C VAL A 7 -10.64 -16.50 12.29
N THR A 8 -9.50 -17.05 11.90
CA THR A 8 -9.28 -18.48 11.69
C THR A 8 -8.08 -18.93 12.52
N GLU A 9 -8.21 -20.04 13.26
CA GLU A 9 -7.09 -20.62 13.99
C GLU A 9 -6.10 -21.34 13.05
N ALA A 10 -4.81 -21.18 13.32
CA ALA A 10 -3.78 -21.81 12.52
C ALA A 10 -3.66 -23.30 12.88
N LYS A 11 -3.89 -24.18 11.90
CA LYS A 11 -3.81 -25.64 12.10
C LYS A 11 -2.41 -26.15 12.45
N ASN A 12 -1.37 -25.42 12.02
CA ASN A 12 0.01 -25.74 12.32
C ASN A 12 0.54 -24.79 13.40
N GLN A 13 0.82 -25.31 14.59
CA GLN A 13 1.45 -24.58 15.69
C GLN A 13 2.99 -24.51 15.57
N GLU A 14 3.57 -24.88 14.42
CA GLU A 14 4.99 -24.75 14.16
C GLU A 14 5.36 -23.27 13.98
N GLY A 15 5.91 -22.69 15.05
CA GLY A 15 6.36 -21.31 15.10
C GLY A 15 5.65 -20.49 16.17
N ASN A 16 5.57 -19.19 15.94
CA ASN A 16 4.90 -18.25 16.84
C ASN A 16 3.50 -17.88 16.33
N VAL A 17 3.07 -18.37 15.17
CA VAL A 17 1.75 -18.05 14.59
C VAL A 17 0.68 -18.92 15.23
N ARG A 18 -0.38 -18.28 15.73
CA ARG A 18 -1.53 -18.96 16.36
C ARG A 18 -2.80 -18.85 15.55
N GLY A 19 -2.95 -17.82 14.73
CA GLY A 19 -4.12 -17.63 13.88
C GLY A 19 -3.90 -16.59 12.81
N PHE A 20 -4.91 -16.47 11.95
CA PHE A 20 -4.98 -15.44 10.92
C PHE A 20 -6.31 -14.71 11.04
N ALA A 21 -6.27 -13.40 10.88
CA ALA A 21 -7.43 -12.55 10.79
C ALA A 21 -7.55 -11.96 9.37
N SER A 22 -8.80 -11.75 8.96
CA SER A 22 -9.18 -10.98 7.78
C SER A 22 -10.10 -9.85 8.22
N LEU A 23 -9.91 -8.67 7.65
CA LEU A 23 -10.74 -7.49 7.89
C LEU A 23 -11.51 -7.15 6.63
N VAL A 24 -12.75 -6.71 6.78
CA VAL A 24 -13.55 -6.17 5.67
C VAL A 24 -14.11 -4.81 6.07
N PHE A 25 -13.77 -3.77 5.29
CA PHE A 25 -14.27 -2.41 5.45
C PHE A 25 -15.55 -2.21 4.64
N GLY A 26 -16.66 -1.88 5.31
CA GLY A 26 -17.94 -1.52 4.67
C GLY A 26 -18.42 -2.50 3.59
N ASP A 27 -18.12 -3.80 3.75
CA ASP A 27 -18.32 -4.89 2.76
C ASP A 27 -17.64 -4.70 1.39
N SER A 28 -16.84 -3.64 1.23
CA SER A 28 -16.35 -3.18 -0.06
C SER A 28 -14.86 -3.45 -0.26
N PHE A 29 -14.09 -3.54 0.82
CA PHE A 29 -12.64 -3.77 0.75
C PHE A 29 -12.19 -4.81 1.78
N LYS A 30 -11.49 -5.85 1.33
CA LYS A 30 -11.04 -6.94 2.19
C LYS A 30 -9.52 -6.95 2.29
N ILE A 31 -9.05 -7.17 3.52
CA ILE A 31 -7.66 -7.34 3.89
C ILE A 31 -7.52 -8.72 4.51
N THR A 32 -6.50 -9.44 4.11
CA THR A 32 -6.25 -10.81 4.54
C THR A 32 -4.85 -10.95 5.12
N ASN A 33 -4.57 -12.12 5.68
CA ASN A 33 -3.23 -12.51 6.13
C ASN A 33 -2.68 -11.64 7.27
N ILE A 34 -3.56 -11.13 8.14
CA ILE A 34 -3.15 -10.51 9.40
C ILE A 34 -2.81 -11.65 10.36
N ALA A 35 -1.56 -11.74 10.80
CA ALA A 35 -1.11 -12.84 11.63
C ALA A 35 -1.34 -12.52 13.12
N ILE A 36 -1.90 -13.47 13.85
CA ILE A 36 -1.96 -13.45 15.31
C ILE A 36 -0.80 -14.32 15.80
N LEU A 37 0.13 -13.68 16.51
CA LEU A 37 1.38 -14.27 16.96
C LEU A 37 1.38 -14.39 18.49
N GLU A 38 2.09 -15.38 19.01
CA GLU A 38 2.33 -15.57 20.44
C GLU A 38 3.80 -15.35 20.75
N ASN A 39 4.07 -14.51 21.74
CA ASN A 39 5.39 -14.40 22.31
C ASN A 39 5.55 -15.43 23.44
N LYS A 40 6.29 -16.51 23.16
CA LYS A 40 6.53 -17.61 24.11
C LYS A 40 7.25 -17.18 25.40
N GLU A 41 7.98 -16.07 25.38
CA GLU A 41 8.71 -15.58 26.56
C GLU A 41 7.83 -14.82 27.55
N LYS A 42 6.76 -14.17 27.06
CA LYS A 42 5.85 -13.34 27.86
C LYS A 42 4.44 -13.90 27.96
N ASP A 43 4.17 -15.00 27.24
CA ASP A 43 2.84 -15.58 27.06
C ASP A 43 1.78 -14.56 26.60
N THR A 44 2.21 -13.59 25.77
CA THR A 44 1.36 -12.53 25.25
C THR A 44 1.06 -12.76 23.77
N LEU A 45 -0.21 -12.66 23.40
CA LEU A 45 -0.64 -12.60 22.00
C LEU A 45 -0.49 -11.18 21.44
N PHE A 46 -0.09 -11.08 20.18
CA PHE A 46 0.00 -9.80 19.48
C PHE A 46 -0.37 -9.95 18.00
N VAL A 47 -0.89 -8.86 17.44
CA VAL A 47 -1.32 -8.79 16.04
C VAL A 47 -0.17 -8.24 15.19
N SER A 48 0.14 -8.95 14.11
CA SER A 48 1.10 -8.53 13.09
C SER A 48 0.39 -8.30 11.76
N MET A 49 0.45 -7.05 11.28
CA MET A 49 -0.07 -6.69 9.97
C MET A 49 0.74 -7.35 8.83
N PRO A 50 0.14 -7.51 7.63
CA PRO A 50 0.84 -8.05 6.47
C PRO A 50 2.04 -7.18 6.08
N ARG A 51 3.19 -7.82 5.86
CA ARG A 51 4.48 -7.16 5.59
C ARG A 51 5.07 -7.55 4.24
N TYR A 52 5.79 -6.62 3.64
CA TYR A 52 6.60 -6.85 2.44
C TYR A 52 8.07 -6.49 2.69
N LYS A 53 8.96 -7.16 1.96
CA LYS A 53 10.39 -6.87 1.97
C LYS A 53 10.66 -5.58 1.20
N SER A 54 11.16 -4.56 1.88
CA SER A 54 11.60 -3.32 1.24
C SER A 54 12.89 -3.56 0.44
N ALA A 55 13.11 -2.73 -0.59
CA ALA A 55 14.41 -2.64 -1.25
C ALA A 55 15.45 -1.90 -0.40
N GLU A 56 15.00 -1.13 0.60
CA GLU A 56 15.85 -0.43 1.55
C GLU A 56 16.55 -1.42 2.48
N ARG A 57 17.81 -1.13 2.77
CA ARG A 57 18.59 -1.79 3.82
C ARG A 57 18.74 -0.84 5.00
N ASP A 58 18.73 -1.40 6.20
CA ASP A 58 19.02 -0.62 7.40
C ASP A 58 20.52 -0.23 7.45
N GLU A 59 20.89 0.57 8.44
CA GLU A 59 22.27 1.03 8.66
C GLU A 59 23.26 -0.13 8.86
N ASN A 60 22.77 -1.31 9.23
CA ASN A 60 23.54 -2.54 9.44
C ASN A 60 23.49 -3.50 8.23
N GLY A 61 22.92 -3.07 7.10
CA GLY A 61 22.79 -3.88 5.89
C GLY A 61 21.70 -4.96 5.95
N GLY A 62 20.91 -4.97 7.03
CA GLY A 62 19.76 -5.83 7.26
C GLY A 62 18.58 -5.50 6.37
N VAL A 63 17.66 -6.46 6.29
CA VAL A 63 16.46 -6.36 5.45
C VAL A 63 15.40 -5.56 6.17
N VAL A 64 14.99 -4.41 5.61
CA VAL A 64 13.88 -3.62 6.14
C VAL A 64 12.56 -4.22 5.67
N TYR A 65 11.66 -4.48 6.60
CA TYR A 65 10.28 -4.86 6.29
C TYR A 65 9.37 -3.66 6.48
N LYS A 66 8.48 -3.45 5.51
CA LYS A 66 7.43 -2.42 5.58
C LYS A 66 6.07 -3.08 5.60
N ASP A 67 5.13 -2.46 6.29
CA ASP A 67 3.76 -2.94 6.36
C ASP A 67 3.06 -2.64 5.02
N VAL A 68 2.43 -3.66 4.44
CA VAL A 68 1.57 -3.53 3.26
C VAL A 68 0.37 -2.67 3.59
N CYS A 69 -0.16 -2.86 4.80
CA CYS A 69 -1.25 -2.06 5.31
C CYS A 69 -1.11 -1.91 6.81
N ASN A 70 -1.49 -0.75 7.33
CA ASN A 70 -1.38 -0.46 8.74
C ASN A 70 -2.42 0.58 9.18
N PRO A 71 -2.88 0.51 10.43
CA PRO A 71 -3.55 1.64 11.07
C PRO A 71 -2.62 2.87 11.08
N ILE A 72 -3.21 4.05 10.90
CA ILE A 72 -2.52 5.34 10.94
C ILE A 72 -2.61 5.92 12.35
N THR A 73 -3.80 5.89 12.96
CA THR A 73 -4.03 6.45 14.29
C THR A 73 -3.81 5.41 15.38
N SER A 74 -3.26 5.85 16.52
CA SER A 74 -3.02 4.99 17.68
C SER A 74 -4.33 4.45 18.28
N GLU A 75 -5.38 5.27 18.25
CA GLU A 75 -6.72 4.92 18.74
C GLU A 75 -7.30 3.75 17.95
N PHE A 76 -7.34 3.88 16.61
CA PHE A 76 -7.84 2.82 15.74
C PHE A 76 -6.95 1.58 15.79
N ARG A 77 -5.63 1.74 15.90
CA ARG A 77 -4.71 0.62 16.06
C ARG A 77 -5.05 -0.20 17.30
N LYS A 78 -5.24 0.46 18.44
CA LYS A 78 -5.56 -0.20 19.70
C LYS A 78 -6.91 -0.91 19.60
N GLU A 79 -7.94 -0.19 19.17
CA GLU A 79 -9.29 -0.74 18.99
C GLU A 79 -9.28 -1.96 18.08
N LEU A 80 -8.63 -1.87 16.93
CA LEU A 80 -8.55 -2.96 15.96
C LEU A 80 -7.82 -4.18 16.52
N TYR A 81 -6.70 -3.96 17.22
CA TYR A 81 -5.88 -5.06 17.75
C TYR A 81 -6.60 -5.76 18.89
N ASP A 82 -7.20 -5.00 19.80
CA ASP A 82 -8.00 -5.52 20.91
C ASP A 82 -9.17 -6.35 20.37
N ASN A 83 -9.91 -5.83 19.38
CA ASN A 83 -11.03 -6.54 18.75
C ASN A 83 -10.60 -7.83 18.03
N ILE A 84 -9.44 -7.85 17.35
CA ILE A 84 -8.91 -9.06 16.69
C ILE A 84 -8.55 -10.12 17.74
N LEU A 85 -7.90 -9.71 18.83
CA LEU A 85 -7.49 -10.62 19.90
C LEU A 85 -8.70 -11.17 20.66
N GLU A 86 -9.71 -10.35 20.91
CA GLU A 86 -10.97 -10.78 21.50
C GLU A 86 -11.68 -11.80 20.61
N ALA A 87 -11.82 -11.51 19.31
CA ALA A 87 -12.40 -12.43 18.35
C ALA A 87 -11.63 -13.77 18.29
N PHE A 88 -10.30 -13.73 18.36
CA PHE A 88 -9.49 -14.94 18.41
C PHE A 88 -9.71 -15.76 19.69
N GLY A 89 -9.83 -15.09 20.84
CA GLY A 89 -10.16 -15.73 22.11
C GLY A 89 -11.51 -16.46 22.05
N GLN A 90 -12.50 -15.88 21.37
CA GLN A 90 -13.79 -16.51 21.14
C GLN A 90 -13.68 -17.73 20.22
N VAL A 91 -13.00 -17.62 19.07
CA VAL A 91 -12.77 -18.76 18.15
C VAL A 91 -12.13 -19.96 18.87
N ARG A 92 -11.15 -19.70 19.75
CA ARG A 92 -10.51 -20.73 20.58
C ARG A 92 -11.47 -21.38 21.56
N ALA A 93 -12.37 -20.60 22.17
CA ALA A 93 -13.37 -21.12 23.10
C ALA A 93 -14.45 -21.96 22.40
N THR A 94 -14.76 -21.69 21.13
CA THR A 94 -15.73 -22.44 20.31
C THR A 94 -15.11 -23.51 19.40
N GLU A 95 -13.94 -24.05 19.75
CA GLU A 95 -13.26 -25.15 19.03
C GLU A 95 -13.08 -24.90 17.51
N GLY A 96 -12.76 -23.66 17.12
CA GLY A 96 -12.36 -23.35 15.74
C GLY A 96 -13.50 -23.03 14.76
N GLN A 97 -14.72 -22.77 15.24
CA GLN A 97 -15.74 -22.15 14.39
C GLN A 97 -15.33 -20.72 13.99
N GLU A 98 -15.42 -20.40 12.69
CA GLU A 98 -15.14 -19.05 12.18
C GLU A 98 -16.01 -18.02 12.90
N PHE A 99 -15.38 -17.12 13.66
CA PHE A 99 -16.08 -15.98 14.23
C PHE A 99 -16.12 -14.86 13.20
N LYS A 100 -17.33 -14.46 12.81
CA LYS A 100 -17.58 -13.25 12.01
C LYS A 100 -18.31 -12.26 12.90
N THR A 101 -17.68 -11.12 13.18
CA THR A 101 -18.39 -10.02 13.82
C THR A 101 -19.41 -9.45 12.82
N GLU A 102 -20.69 -9.76 13.01
CA GLU A 102 -21.79 -9.15 12.25
C GLU A 102 -22.05 -7.71 12.72
N LYS A 103 -21.22 -6.78 12.24
CA LYS A 103 -21.63 -5.38 12.07
C LYS A 103 -21.61 -5.05 10.57
N SER A 104 -22.47 -5.74 9.82
CA SER A 104 -22.66 -5.53 8.38
C SER A 104 -23.42 -4.23 8.14
N VAL A 105 -22.72 -3.10 8.25
CA VAL A 105 -23.24 -1.85 7.70
C VAL A 105 -22.68 -1.71 6.28
N ARG A 106 -23.58 -1.76 5.31
CA ARG A 106 -23.33 -1.60 3.86
C ARG A 106 -22.97 -0.16 3.47
N GLU A 107 -22.18 0.53 4.28
CA GLU A 107 -21.73 1.87 3.95
C GLU A 107 -20.36 1.77 3.26
N MET A 108 -20.28 2.35 2.06
CA MET A 108 -19.03 2.44 1.30
C MET A 108 -18.05 3.30 2.10
N PRO A 109 -16.84 2.80 2.45
CA PRO A 109 -15.88 3.58 3.22
C PRO A 109 -15.39 4.78 2.39
N GLU A 110 -15.18 5.92 3.05
CA GLU A 110 -14.48 7.03 2.40
C GLU A 110 -13.01 6.67 2.24
N PHE A 111 -12.48 6.97 1.06
CA PHE A 111 -11.08 6.71 0.75
C PHE A 111 -10.46 7.85 -0.03
N SER A 112 -9.16 8.04 0.17
CA SER A 112 -8.34 8.96 -0.62
C SER A 112 -7.16 8.21 -1.21
N VAL A 113 -6.67 8.65 -2.36
CA VAL A 113 -5.56 8.00 -3.06
C VAL A 113 -4.46 9.02 -3.29
N THR A 114 -3.22 8.63 -2.98
CA THR A 114 -2.03 9.38 -3.34
C THR A 114 -1.17 8.54 -4.27
N VAL A 115 -0.79 9.11 -5.42
CA VAL A 115 0.07 8.42 -6.39
C VAL A 115 1.41 9.12 -6.48
N THR A 116 2.48 8.32 -6.39
CA THR A 116 3.84 8.74 -6.68
C THR A 116 4.28 8.09 -8.00
N PRO A 117 4.54 8.87 -9.07
CA PRO A 117 5.13 8.34 -10.29
C PRO A 117 6.47 7.68 -9.98
N TYR A 118 6.63 6.43 -10.41
CA TYR A 118 7.79 5.61 -10.12
C TYR A 118 8.09 4.70 -11.29
N GLU A 119 9.24 4.88 -11.92
CA GLU A 119 9.68 4.07 -13.04
C GLU A 119 10.86 3.22 -12.58
N ARG A 120 10.80 1.92 -12.88
CA ARG A 120 11.88 0.97 -12.55
C ARG A 120 12.40 0.36 -13.84
N GLU A 121 13.71 0.46 -14.05
CA GLU A 121 14.39 -0.14 -15.21
C GLU A 121 14.08 -1.64 -15.31
N GLY A 122 13.63 -2.07 -16.50
CA GLY A 122 13.25 -3.46 -16.77
C GLY A 122 11.88 -3.88 -16.20
N SER A 123 11.07 -2.95 -15.67
CA SER A 123 9.73 -3.23 -15.19
C SER A 123 8.68 -2.35 -15.86
N ASN A 124 7.47 -2.87 -15.98
CA ASN A 124 6.31 -2.13 -16.48
C ASN A 124 5.70 -1.19 -15.42
N ILE A 125 6.28 -1.12 -14.22
CA ILE A 125 5.78 -0.24 -13.16
C ILE A 125 6.04 1.21 -13.55
N ARG A 126 4.97 2.01 -13.52
CA ARG A 126 4.98 3.46 -13.79
C ARG A 126 4.63 4.31 -12.58
N GLY A 127 4.00 3.73 -11.57
CA GLY A 127 3.61 4.45 -10.37
C GLY A 127 3.41 3.53 -9.18
N LEU A 128 3.52 4.12 -7.99
CA LEU A 128 3.14 3.51 -6.73
C LEU A 128 2.03 4.36 -6.12
N ALA A 129 0.89 3.73 -5.85
CA ALA A 129 -0.26 4.33 -5.19
C ALA A 129 -0.31 3.90 -3.72
N ARG A 130 -0.85 4.80 -2.90
CA ARG A 130 -1.21 4.59 -1.51
C ARG A 130 -2.67 4.95 -1.35
N ILE A 131 -3.42 4.08 -0.69
CA ILE A 131 -4.85 4.28 -0.44
C ILE A 131 -5.03 4.53 1.06
N TYR A 132 -5.74 5.58 1.40
CA TYR A 132 -6.10 5.92 2.78
C TYR A 132 -7.60 5.72 2.94
N PHE A 133 -8.00 5.24 4.11
CA PHE A 133 -9.37 4.88 4.46
C PHE A 133 -9.72 5.59 5.77
N ASP A 134 -10.72 6.49 5.73
CA ASP A 134 -11.13 7.37 6.85
C ASP A 134 -9.94 8.03 7.62
N ASP A 135 -8.82 8.32 6.94
CA ASP A 135 -7.54 8.77 7.52
C ASP A 135 -7.02 7.92 8.70
N SER A 136 -7.59 6.73 8.88
CA SER A 136 -7.36 5.84 10.02
C SER A 136 -6.60 4.59 9.61
N PHE A 137 -6.62 4.25 8.32
CA PHE A 137 -5.97 3.08 7.78
C PHE A 137 -5.33 3.36 6.41
N ILE A 138 -4.13 2.83 6.18
CA ILE A 138 -3.39 2.98 4.91
C ILE A 138 -3.09 1.62 4.29
N VAL A 139 -3.20 1.56 2.96
CA VAL A 139 -2.71 0.47 2.12
C VAL A 139 -1.59 1.02 1.23
N ASN A 140 -0.39 0.49 1.43
CA ASN A 140 0.81 0.85 0.72
C ASN A 140 1.08 -0.12 -0.45
N ASN A 141 1.97 0.31 -1.34
CA ASN A 141 2.56 -0.53 -2.38
C ASN A 141 1.55 -1.06 -3.43
N VAL A 142 0.52 -0.27 -3.72
CA VAL A 142 -0.36 -0.53 -4.87
C VAL A 142 0.40 -0.12 -6.13
N SER A 143 0.65 -1.06 -7.05
CA SER A 143 1.50 -0.82 -8.21
C SER A 143 0.67 -0.45 -9.43
N ILE A 144 1.05 0.62 -10.11
CA ILE A 144 0.48 1.02 -11.41
C ILE A 144 1.41 0.52 -12.50
N LEU A 145 0.92 -0.37 -13.34
CA LEU A 145 1.66 -1.06 -14.39
C LEU A 145 1.18 -0.59 -15.76
N GLN A 146 2.10 -0.37 -16.69
CA GLN A 146 1.78 -0.15 -18.10
C GLN A 146 1.70 -1.51 -18.81
N GLY A 147 0.50 -1.90 -19.22
CA GLY A 147 0.32 -3.02 -20.13
C GLY A 147 0.62 -2.62 -21.58
N LYS A 148 0.27 -3.50 -22.52
CA LYS A 148 0.49 -3.24 -23.97
C LYS A 148 -0.27 -2.00 -24.46
N GLU A 149 -1.50 -1.80 -23.97
CA GLU A 149 -2.36 -0.70 -24.41
C GLU A 149 -2.96 0.11 -23.24
N ASN A 150 -3.17 -0.51 -22.08
CA ASN A 150 -3.84 0.13 -20.94
C ASN A 150 -2.97 0.16 -19.67
N LEU A 151 -3.27 1.11 -18.79
CA LEU A 151 -2.76 1.13 -17.41
C LEU A 151 -3.51 0.09 -16.57
N PHE A 152 -2.78 -0.64 -15.75
CA PHE A 152 -3.31 -1.68 -14.86
C PHE A 152 -2.92 -1.38 -13.42
N VAL A 153 -3.89 -1.48 -12.52
CA VAL A 153 -3.66 -1.40 -11.08
C VAL A 153 -3.47 -2.80 -10.54
N ALA A 154 -2.31 -3.07 -9.95
CA ALA A 154 -2.00 -4.29 -9.23
C ALA A 154 -2.02 -4.02 -7.72
N MET A 155 -2.90 -4.71 -7.01
CA MET A 155 -2.94 -4.66 -5.56
C MET A 155 -1.72 -5.37 -4.95
N PRO A 156 -1.37 -5.08 -3.67
CA PRO A 156 -0.31 -5.77 -2.99
C PRO A 156 -0.61 -7.26 -2.87
N SER A 157 0.29 -8.11 -3.36
CA SER A 157 0.13 -9.56 -3.37
C SER A 157 1.31 -10.29 -2.76
N TYR A 158 1.06 -11.53 -2.34
CA TYR A 158 2.08 -12.45 -1.85
C TYR A 158 2.14 -13.71 -2.71
N LYS A 159 3.33 -14.29 -2.80
CA LYS A 159 3.55 -15.56 -3.49
C LYS A 159 3.05 -16.69 -2.59
N THR A 160 2.08 -17.45 -3.07
CA THR A 160 1.62 -18.65 -2.36
C THR A 160 2.60 -19.82 -2.59
N LYS A 161 2.48 -20.87 -1.76
CA LYS A 161 3.22 -22.13 -1.96
C LYS A 161 2.63 -22.99 -3.08
N GLN A 162 1.46 -22.61 -3.60
CA GLN A 162 0.80 -23.35 -4.67
C GLN A 162 1.39 -22.95 -6.02
N THR A 163 1.47 -23.94 -6.89
CA THR A 163 1.90 -23.79 -8.26
C THR A 163 0.70 -24.12 -9.14
N ASP A 164 0.42 -23.24 -10.08
CA ASP A 164 -0.64 -23.42 -11.06
C ASP A 164 -0.34 -24.61 -11.98
N GLU A 165 -1.33 -25.05 -12.75
CA GLU A 165 -1.23 -26.18 -13.69
C GLU A 165 -0.06 -26.04 -14.69
N GLN A 166 0.41 -24.81 -14.91
CA GLN A 166 1.53 -24.47 -15.78
C GLN A 166 2.90 -24.35 -15.08
N GLY A 167 3.02 -24.76 -13.81
CA GLY A 167 4.29 -24.68 -13.09
C GLY A 167 4.66 -23.27 -12.60
N LYS A 168 3.75 -22.28 -12.72
CA LYS A 168 3.95 -20.92 -12.22
C LYS A 168 3.41 -20.77 -10.80
N ALA A 169 4.13 -20.03 -9.97
CA ALA A 169 3.65 -19.75 -8.62
C ALA A 169 2.36 -18.92 -8.66
N VAL A 170 1.37 -19.33 -7.86
CA VAL A 170 0.12 -18.59 -7.71
C VAL A 170 0.36 -17.42 -6.76
N TYR A 171 -0.05 -16.22 -7.17
CA TYR A 171 -0.01 -15.02 -6.34
C TYR A 171 -1.41 -14.74 -5.83
N GLN A 172 -1.51 -14.33 -4.57
CA GLN A 172 -2.77 -13.97 -3.95
C GLN A 172 -2.67 -12.56 -3.38
N ASP A 173 -3.68 -11.75 -3.66
CA ASP A 173 -3.73 -10.37 -3.19
C ASP A 173 -3.98 -10.35 -1.66
N VAL A 174 -3.17 -9.57 -0.96
CA VAL A 174 -3.33 -9.33 0.49
C VAL A 174 -4.58 -8.47 0.72
N CYS A 175 -4.74 -7.44 -0.10
CA CYS A 175 -5.80 -6.45 -0.02
C CYS A 175 -6.51 -6.37 -1.37
N TYR A 176 -7.84 -6.45 -1.41
CA TYR A 176 -8.59 -6.36 -2.65
C TYR A 176 -10.00 -5.79 -2.45
N PRO A 177 -10.53 -5.07 -3.44
CA PRO A 177 -11.94 -4.65 -3.44
C PRO A 177 -12.84 -5.88 -3.62
N VAL A 178 -13.91 -5.96 -2.83
CA VAL A 178 -14.87 -7.07 -2.83
C VAL A 178 -16.00 -6.80 -3.82
N THR A 179 -16.51 -5.56 -3.87
CA THR A 179 -17.61 -5.18 -4.75
C THR A 179 -17.11 -4.61 -6.08
N LYS A 180 -17.85 -4.88 -7.16
CA LYS A 180 -17.53 -4.37 -8.50
C LYS A 180 -17.55 -2.85 -8.55
N GLU A 181 -18.57 -2.23 -7.95
CA GLU A 181 -18.73 -0.78 -7.91
C GLU A 181 -17.55 -0.09 -7.21
N PHE A 182 -17.11 -0.62 -6.07
CA PHE A 182 -15.97 -0.06 -5.35
C PHE A 182 -14.67 -0.26 -6.13
N ARG A 183 -14.49 -1.43 -6.77
CA ARG A 183 -13.34 -1.69 -7.64
C ARG A 183 -13.23 -0.68 -8.77
N GLU A 184 -14.33 -0.41 -9.48
CA GLU A 184 -14.35 0.54 -10.59
C GLU A 184 -14.02 1.96 -10.11
N LYS A 185 -14.66 2.43 -9.02
CA LYS A 185 -14.37 3.74 -8.43
C LYS A 185 -12.91 3.87 -7.98
N LEU A 186 -12.40 2.87 -7.25
CA LEU A 186 -11.03 2.88 -6.73
C LEU A 186 -10.01 2.90 -7.87
N TYR A 187 -10.21 2.09 -8.91
CA TYR A 187 -9.26 1.98 -10.00
C TYR A 187 -9.29 3.24 -10.88
N ALA A 188 -10.48 3.80 -11.12
CA ALA A 188 -10.63 5.07 -11.82
C ALA A 188 -9.92 6.21 -11.08
N GLU A 189 -10.10 6.31 -9.76
CA GLU A 189 -9.43 7.33 -8.95
C GLU A 189 -7.90 7.18 -8.96
N ILE A 190 -7.38 5.96 -8.86
CA ILE A 190 -5.93 5.70 -8.93
C ILE A 190 -5.35 6.12 -10.29
N VAL A 191 -6.03 5.80 -11.39
CA VAL A 191 -5.57 6.17 -12.73
C VAL A 191 -5.63 7.68 -12.93
N ASN A 192 -6.71 8.32 -12.49
CA ASN A 192 -6.86 9.78 -12.56
C ASN A 192 -5.75 10.51 -11.79
N GLN A 193 -5.50 10.11 -10.54
CA GLN A 193 -4.41 10.67 -9.73
C GLN A 193 -3.03 10.44 -10.37
N TYR A 194 -2.83 9.30 -11.02
CA TYR A 194 -1.61 9.02 -11.77
C TYR A 194 -1.43 9.95 -12.97
N GLU A 195 -2.48 10.18 -13.76
CA GLU A 195 -2.46 11.10 -14.90
C GLU A 195 -2.15 12.53 -14.45
N ILE A 196 -2.79 13.00 -13.37
CA ILE A 196 -2.51 14.31 -12.77
C ILE A 196 -1.05 14.40 -12.30
N ALA A 197 -0.55 13.37 -11.60
CA ALA A 197 0.82 13.35 -11.11
C ALA A 197 1.85 13.29 -12.25
N LYS A 198 1.53 12.59 -13.34
CA LYS A 198 2.35 12.54 -14.56
C LYS A 198 2.40 13.90 -15.26
N ALA A 199 1.24 14.55 -15.46
CA ALA A 199 1.15 15.87 -16.06
C ALA A 199 1.96 16.91 -15.25
N LYS A 200 1.84 16.89 -13.92
CA LYS A 200 2.65 17.75 -13.04
C LYS A 200 4.16 17.51 -13.19
N LYS A 201 4.59 16.26 -13.36
CA LYS A 201 6.01 15.92 -13.57
C LYS A 201 6.51 16.45 -14.92
N GLU A 202 5.69 16.38 -15.96
CA GLU A 202 6.00 16.91 -17.30
C GLU A 202 6.05 18.46 -17.29
N GLU A 203 5.11 19.13 -16.63
CA GLU A 203 5.12 20.60 -16.48
C GLU A 203 6.32 21.09 -15.67
N GLN A 204 6.71 20.39 -14.60
CA GLN A 204 7.90 20.72 -13.82
C GLN A 204 9.21 20.53 -14.63
N ALA A 205 9.25 19.54 -15.53
CA ALA A 205 10.37 19.36 -16.44
C ALA A 205 10.44 20.49 -17.50
N LEU A 206 9.29 20.99 -17.97
CA LEU A 206 9.22 22.12 -18.91
C LEU A 206 9.56 23.46 -18.25
N GLY A 207 9.07 23.73 -17.04
CA GLY A 207 9.36 24.95 -16.29
C GLY A 207 10.83 25.07 -15.84
N SER A 208 11.47 23.96 -15.50
CA SER A 208 12.90 23.93 -15.19
C SER A 208 13.78 24.15 -16.43
N ALA A 209 13.36 23.66 -17.61
CA ALA A 209 14.04 23.93 -18.88
C ALA A 209 13.95 25.40 -19.31
N GLN A 210 12.81 26.07 -19.11
CA GLN A 210 12.65 27.50 -19.42
C GLN A 210 13.45 28.40 -18.45
N THR A 211 13.53 28.04 -17.17
CA THR A 211 14.30 28.80 -16.18
C THR A 211 15.81 28.68 -16.45
N GLN A 212 16.29 27.50 -16.86
CA GLN A 212 17.69 27.29 -17.26
C GLN A 212 18.06 28.03 -18.56
N ALA A 213 17.17 28.04 -19.56
CA ALA A 213 17.36 28.78 -20.80
C ALA A 213 17.41 30.30 -20.58
N GLN A 214 16.60 30.85 -19.68
CA GLN A 214 16.64 32.28 -19.33
C GLN A 214 17.90 32.67 -18.52
N SER A 215 18.39 31.79 -17.63
CA SER A 215 19.67 32.04 -16.94
C SER A 215 20.88 31.98 -17.87
N GLN A 216 20.90 31.06 -18.85
CA GLN A 216 21.99 30.98 -19.83
C GLN A 216 21.97 32.15 -20.84
N ALA A 217 20.80 32.65 -21.22
CA ALA A 217 20.68 33.83 -22.08
C ALA A 217 21.12 35.14 -21.38
N LYS A 218 20.88 35.27 -20.07
CA LYS A 218 21.36 36.42 -19.27
C LYS A 218 22.88 36.42 -19.11
N ASP A 219 23.50 35.26 -18.93
CA ASP A 219 24.96 35.13 -18.82
C ASP A 219 25.70 35.37 -20.14
N GLN A 220 25.06 35.06 -21.29
CA GLN A 220 25.62 35.37 -22.61
C GLN A 220 25.52 36.86 -22.97
N PHE A 221 24.49 37.57 -22.53
CA PHE A 221 24.33 39.00 -22.81
C PHE A 221 25.31 39.89 -22.03
N MET A 222 25.80 39.45 -20.86
CA MET A 222 26.79 40.20 -20.07
C MET A 222 28.24 40.07 -20.58
N LYS A 223 28.51 39.23 -21.58
CA LYS A 223 29.89 38.98 -22.08
C LYS A 223 30.23 39.68 -23.41
N VAL A 224 29.32 40.45 -24.01
CA VAL A 224 29.53 41.00 -25.36
C VAL A 224 30.08 42.43 -25.40
N ASP A 225 30.02 43.23 -24.34
CA ASP A 225 30.58 44.60 -24.36
C ASP A 225 31.90 44.73 -23.58
N GLY A 226 32.90 43.99 -24.04
CA GLY A 226 34.31 44.13 -23.63
C GLY A 226 35.04 45.29 -24.32
N LYS A 227 34.45 46.49 -24.33
CA LYS A 227 35.20 47.71 -24.67
C LYS A 227 35.32 48.59 -23.43
N GLU A 228 36.49 48.54 -22.81
CA GLU A 228 36.93 49.57 -21.85
C GLU A 228 36.78 50.94 -22.53
N LEU A 229 35.87 51.76 -22.00
CA LEU A 229 35.80 53.18 -22.34
C LEU A 229 36.94 53.89 -21.58
N PRO A 230 37.80 54.66 -22.27
CA PRO A 230 38.80 55.48 -21.60
C PRO A 230 38.15 56.72 -20.99
N PHE A 231 38.89 57.42 -20.14
CA PHE A 231 38.56 58.66 -19.39
C PHE A 231 37.86 58.41 -18.04
N ARG A 232 38.30 59.00 -16.92
CA ARG A 232 39.52 59.71 -16.50
C ARG A 232 39.47 59.74 -14.97
#